data_AF-A0A6V7CUF4-F1
#
_entry.id   AF-A0A6V7CUF4-F1
#
_cell.length_a   1.000
_cell.length_b   1.000
_cell.length_c   1.000
_cell.angle_alpha   90.00
_cell.angle_beta   90.00
_cell.angle_gamma   90.00
#
_symmetry.space_group_name_H-M   'P 1'
#
loop_
_entity.id
_entity.type
_entity.pdbx_description
1 polymer ?
#
loop_
_entity_poly.entity_id
_entity_poly.type
_entity_poly.pdbx_seq_one_letter_code
_entity_poly.pdbx_strand_id
1 'polypeptide(L)'
;MEKSLNNSENLDRLEKFVAYWRESLENAVERRDYFAKASERGFTIKDESGNDIIEERVKDEDVAVRSYQRGLVVAESALLRAQQGGTTFD
;
A
#
# COMPACT_ATOMS: atom_id res chain seq x y z
N MET A 1 23.38 -3.65 25.94
CA MET A 1 22.73 -2.34 25.74
C MET A 1 22.52 -2.03 24.25
N GLU A 2 23.47 -2.34 23.35
CA GLU A 2 23.28 -2.12 21.89
C GLU A 2 22.14 -2.90 21.23
N LYS A 3 21.89 -4.16 21.63
CA LYS A 3 20.80 -4.98 21.03
C LYS A 3 19.40 -4.42 21.29
N SER A 4 19.15 -3.76 22.42
CA SER A 4 17.83 -3.21 22.74
C SER A 4 17.54 -1.91 21.97
N LEU A 5 18.55 -1.06 21.77
CA LEU A 5 18.46 0.16 20.95
C LEU A 5 18.18 -0.17 19.48
N ASN A 6 18.84 -1.19 18.94
CA ASN A 6 18.61 -1.65 17.56
C ASN A 6 17.20 -2.24 17.39
N ASN A 7 16.63 -2.85 18.44
CA ASN A 7 15.28 -3.42 18.36
C ASN A 7 14.19 -2.33 18.38
N SER A 8 14.35 -1.28 19.19
CA SER A 8 13.39 -0.16 19.21
C SER A 8 13.40 0.65 17.91
N GLU A 9 14.58 0.86 17.30
CA GLU A 9 14.67 1.58 16.02
C GLU A 9 14.08 0.78 14.86
N ASN A 10 14.29 -0.54 14.83
CA ASN A 10 13.69 -1.41 13.81
C ASN A 10 12.17 -1.50 13.94
N LEU A 11 11.65 -1.46 15.18
CA LEU A 11 10.21 -1.43 15.42
C LEU A 11 9.59 -0.12 14.91
N ASP A 12 10.16 1.03 15.26
CA ASP A 12 9.70 2.35 14.78
C ASP A 12 9.73 2.46 13.25
N ARG A 13 10.78 1.93 12.60
CA ARG A 13 10.87 1.87 11.13
C ARG A 13 9.75 1.03 10.52
N LEU A 14 9.41 -0.10 11.13
CA LEU A 14 8.36 -0.99 10.64
C LEU A 14 6.96 -0.38 10.85
N GLU A 15 6.74 0.31 11.96
CA GLU A 15 5.50 1.06 12.22
C GLU A 15 5.31 2.18 11.19
N LYS A 16 6.36 2.97 10.92
CA LYS A 16 6.35 4.00 9.86
C LYS A 16 6.11 3.42 8.48
N PHE A 17 6.71 2.27 8.18
CA PHE A 17 6.49 1.58 6.91
C PHE A 17 5.03 1.14 6.75
N VAL A 18 4.44 0.53 7.78
CA VAL A 18 3.02 0.12 7.78
C VAL A 18 2.11 1.34 7.61
N ALA A 19 2.35 2.43 8.34
CA ALA A 19 1.58 3.66 8.22
C ALA A 19 1.64 4.22 6.79
N TYR A 20 2.83 4.33 6.22
CA TYR A 20 3.04 4.78 4.83
C TYR A 20 2.30 3.90 3.81
N TRP A 21 2.32 2.58 3.99
CA TRP A 21 1.63 1.65 3.09
C TRP A 21 0.12 1.72 3.20
N ARG A 22 -0.43 1.99 4.39
CA ARG A 22 -1.88 2.21 4.58
C ARG A 22 -2.34 3.48 3.88
N GLU A 23 -1.63 4.58 4.07
CA GLU A 23 -1.90 5.83 3.36
C GLU A 23 -1.79 5.64 1.84
N SER A 24 -0.79 4.90 1.38
CA SER A 24 -0.62 4.60 -0.04
C SER A 24 -1.75 3.73 -0.62
N LEU A 25 -2.29 2.79 0.16
CA LEU A 25 -3.46 2.00 -0.20
C LEU A 25 -4.70 2.90 -0.33
N GLU A 26 -4.97 3.74 0.67
CA GLU A 26 -6.11 4.67 0.66
C GLU A 26 -6.05 5.58 -0.57
N ASN A 27 -4.89 6.19 -0.82
CA ASN A 27 -4.67 7.03 -1.99
C ASN A 27 -4.85 6.27 -3.32
N ALA A 28 -4.45 5.00 -3.41
CA ALA A 28 -4.65 4.18 -4.61
C ALA A 28 -6.15 3.86 -4.83
N VAL A 29 -6.89 3.56 -3.76
CA VAL A 29 -8.34 3.38 -3.82
C VAL A 29 -9.03 4.66 -4.28
N GLU A 30 -8.67 5.81 -3.72
CA GLU A 30 -9.24 7.11 -4.12
C GLU A 30 -8.99 7.44 -5.59
N ARG A 31 -7.75 7.22 -6.08
CA ARG A 31 -7.41 7.43 -7.49
C ARG A 31 -8.18 6.49 -8.42
N ARG A 32 -8.25 5.20 -8.07
CA ARG A 32 -9.06 4.24 -8.84
C ARG A 32 -10.51 4.70 -8.94
N ASP A 33 -11.11 5.07 -7.81
CA ASP A 33 -12.50 5.50 -7.75
C ASP A 33 -12.73 6.81 -8.53
N TYR A 34 -11.75 7.73 -8.53
CA TYR A 34 -11.78 8.91 -9.39
C TYR A 34 -11.84 8.54 -10.87
N PHE A 35 -10.94 7.67 -11.34
CA PHE A 35 -10.90 7.27 -12.75
C PHE A 35 -12.15 6.45 -13.15
N ALA A 36 -12.65 5.58 -12.27
CA ALA A 36 -13.88 4.83 -12.50
C ALA A 36 -15.09 5.79 -12.68
N LYS A 37 -15.24 6.79 -11.79
CA LYS A 37 -16.29 7.82 -11.91
C LYS A 37 -16.14 8.68 -13.17
N ALA A 38 -14.91 8.97 -13.59
CA ALA A 38 -14.67 9.68 -14.84
C ALA A 38 -15.14 8.84 -16.05
N SER A 39 -14.80 7.56 -16.07
CA SER A 39 -15.24 6.60 -17.10
C SER A 39 -16.77 6.46 -17.14
N GLU A 40 -17.43 6.32 -15.98
CA GLU A 40 -18.91 6.25 -15.88
C GLU A 40 -19.61 7.49 -16.44
N ARG A 41 -18.97 8.66 -16.36
CA ARG A 41 -19.46 9.93 -16.93
C ARG A 41 -19.15 10.09 -18.42
N GLY A 42 -18.53 9.10 -19.05
CA GLY A 42 -18.15 9.11 -20.46
C GLY A 42 -16.88 9.92 -20.76
N PHE A 43 -16.09 10.30 -19.75
CA PHE A 43 -14.78 10.88 -20.01
C PHE A 43 -13.86 9.81 -20.58
N THR A 44 -13.39 10.05 -21.80
CA THR A 44 -12.42 9.19 -22.48
C THR A 44 -11.24 10.08 -22.89
N ILE A 45 -10.04 9.61 -22.62
CA ILE A 45 -8.81 10.23 -23.15
C ILE A 45 -8.12 9.13 -23.93
N LYS A 46 -7.88 9.39 -25.22
CA LYS A 46 -7.18 8.45 -26.09
C LYS A 46 -5.72 8.84 -26.24
N ASP A 47 -4.83 7.86 -26.16
CA ASP A 47 -3.43 8.05 -26.56
C ASP A 47 -3.30 8.11 -28.10
N GLU A 48 -2.06 8.25 -28.60
CA GLU A 48 -1.77 8.25 -30.03
C GLU A 48 -2.10 6.94 -30.75
N SER A 49 -2.25 5.85 -29.98
CA SER A 49 -2.63 4.52 -30.47
C SER A 49 -4.15 4.25 -30.39
N GLY A 50 -4.92 5.19 -29.83
CA GLY A 50 -6.38 5.09 -29.69
C GLY A 50 -6.87 4.35 -28.43
N ASN A 51 -5.97 3.99 -27.52
CA ASN A 51 -6.28 3.30 -26.26
C ASN A 51 -6.92 4.25 -25.25
N ASP A 52 -7.89 3.77 -24.48
CA ASP A 52 -8.52 4.58 -23.43
C ASP A 52 -7.65 4.63 -22.18
N ILE A 53 -6.98 5.77 -22.01
CA ILE A 53 -6.07 6.03 -20.88
C ILE A 53 -6.83 5.97 -19.55
N ILE A 54 -8.11 6.37 -19.51
CA ILE A 54 -8.88 6.36 -18.25
C ILE A 54 -9.13 4.92 -17.82
N GLU A 55 -9.50 4.04 -18.75
CA GLU A 55 -9.69 2.61 -18.47
C GLU A 55 -8.38 1.94 -18.03
N GLU A 56 -7.26 2.28 -18.68
CA GLU A 56 -5.94 1.79 -18.28
C GLU A 56 -5.54 2.24 -16.87
N ARG A 57 -5.81 3.51 -16.52
CA ARG A 57 -5.54 4.02 -15.17
C ARG A 57 -6.35 3.32 -14.09
N VAL A 58 -7.61 2.95 -14.36
CA VAL A 58 -8.40 2.12 -13.42
C VAL A 58 -7.69 0.79 -13.17
N LYS A 59 -7.21 0.13 -14.22
CA LYS A 59 -6.51 -1.17 -14.12
C LYS A 59 -5.19 -1.04 -13.36
N ASP A 60 -4.42 0.01 -13.63
CA ASP A 60 -3.15 0.29 -12.94
C ASP A 60 -3.36 0.51 -11.43
N GLU A 61 -4.32 1.34 -11.05
CA GLU A 61 -4.62 1.59 -9.64
C GLU A 61 -5.17 0.34 -8.95
N ASP A 62 -5.94 -0.49 -9.64
CA ASP A 62 -6.38 -1.80 -9.13
C ASP A 62 -5.19 -2.74 -8.83
N VAL A 63 -4.16 -2.73 -9.68
CA VAL A 63 -2.90 -3.47 -9.42
C VAL A 63 -2.18 -2.89 -8.20
N ALA A 64 -2.13 -1.56 -8.08
CA ALA A 64 -1.52 -0.89 -6.93
C ALA A 64 -2.24 -1.26 -5.63
N VAL A 65 -3.58 -1.16 -5.59
CA VAL A 65 -4.43 -1.55 -4.45
C VAL A 65 -4.12 -2.97 -3.99
N ARG A 66 -4.12 -3.95 -4.91
CA ARG A 66 -3.81 -5.35 -4.58
C ARG A 66 -2.39 -5.52 -4.05
N SER A 67 -1.44 -4.73 -4.56
CA SER A 67 -0.03 -4.81 -4.16
C SER A 67 0.18 -4.25 -2.75
N TYR A 68 -0.42 -3.09 -2.45
CA TYR A 68 -0.40 -2.52 -1.10
C TYR A 68 -1.11 -3.41 -0.10
N GLN A 69 -2.29 -3.96 -0.42
CA GLN A 69 -3.00 -4.89 0.46
C GLN A 69 -2.13 -6.11 0.85
N ARG A 70 -1.48 -6.74 -0.14
CA ARG A 70 -0.61 -7.90 0.14
C ARG A 70 0.61 -7.53 1.00
N GLY A 71 1.30 -6.44 0.69
CA GLY A 71 2.46 -6.05 1.47
C GLY A 71 2.09 -5.55 2.86
N LEU A 72 0.91 -4.94 3.05
CA LEU A 72 0.38 -4.61 4.37
C LEU A 72 0.18 -5.86 5.23
N VAL A 73 -0.43 -6.92 4.69
CA VAL A 73 -0.60 -8.19 5.43
C VAL A 73 0.74 -8.73 5.92
N VAL A 74 1.78 -8.68 5.08
CA VAL A 74 3.14 -9.10 5.44
C VAL A 74 3.75 -8.19 6.50
N ALA A 75 3.66 -6.88 6.32
CA ALA A 75 4.25 -5.88 7.21
C ALA A 75 3.58 -5.85 8.59
N GLU A 76 2.25 -5.94 8.63
CA GLU A 76 1.47 -6.03 9.87
C GLU A 76 1.77 -7.32 10.61
N SER A 77 1.93 -8.45 9.90
CA SER A 77 2.35 -9.71 10.51
C SER A 77 3.76 -9.63 11.08
N ALA A 78 4.69 -8.98 10.39
CA ALA A 78 6.04 -8.75 10.87
C ALA A 78 6.04 -7.82 12.10
N LEU A 79 5.20 -6.78 12.10
CA LEU A 79 5.07 -5.84 13.21
C LEU A 79 4.53 -6.52 14.45
N LEU A 80 3.47 -7.30 14.31
CA LEU A 80 2.91 -8.11 15.39
C LEU A 80 3.96 -9.04 16.00
N ARG A 81 4.74 -9.73 15.15
CA ARG A 81 5.84 -10.60 15.60
C ARG A 81 6.96 -9.82 16.27
N ALA A 82 7.31 -8.62 15.80
CA ALA A 82 8.34 -7.80 16.44
C ALA A 82 7.90 -7.30 17.83
N GLN A 83 6.62 -6.94 17.96
CA GLN A 83 6.01 -6.54 19.23
C GLN A 83 5.90 -7.72 20.21
N GLN A 84 5.60 -8.93 19.71
CA GLN A 84 5.52 -10.15 20.52
C GLN A 84 6.87 -10.81 20.79
N GLY A 85 7.84 -10.74 19.87
CA GLY A 85 9.19 -11.30 20.00
C GLY A 85 10.09 -10.57 21.02
N GLY A 86 9.56 -9.51 21.65
CA GLY A 86 10.04 -9.03 22.94
C GLY A 86 9.75 -10.00 24.10
N THR A 87 8.96 -11.06 23.90
CA THR A 87 8.92 -12.24 24.77
C THR A 87 9.88 -13.29 24.24
N THR A 88 10.93 -13.53 25.01
CA THR A 88 11.88 -14.62 24.86
C THR A 88 11.16 -15.95 24.67
N PHE A 89 11.53 -16.72 23.64
CA PHE A 89 11.37 -18.16 23.68
C PHE A 89 12.52 -18.68 24.56
N ASP A 90 12.19 -19.24 25.72
CA ASP A 90 13.12 -20.01 26.56
C ASP A 90 13.75 -21.18 25.80
#